data_AF-A0A520H4Q1-F1
#
_entry.id   AF-A0A520H4Q1-F1
#
_cell.length_a   1.000
_cell.length_b   1.000
_cell.length_c   1.000
_cell.angle_alpha   90.00
_cell.angle_beta   90.00
_cell.angle_gamma   90.00
#
_symmetry.space_group_name_H-M   'P 1'
#
loop_
_entity.id
_entity.type
_entity.pdbx_description
1 polymer ?
#
loop_
_entity_poly.entity_id
_entity_poly.type
_entity_poly.pdbx_seq_one_letter_code
_entity_poly.pdbx_strand_id
1 'polypeptide(L)' 'LGADCHSPVAALASLAGETLTLRAELIAEDGTCDVAGSIEGSAGEDLGTMLAVDLLTRAPASVRRLFAA' A
#
# COMPACT_ATOMS: atom_id res chain seq x y z
N LEU A 1 1.77 6.27 -4.92
CA LEU A 1 2.79 5.26 -5.24
C LEU A 1 3.36 5.40 -6.65
N GLY A 2 2.59 5.86 -7.65
CA GLY A 2 3.11 5.90 -9.03
C GLY A 2 3.37 4.51 -9.62
N ALA A 3 2.75 3.47 -9.05
CA ALA A 3 2.94 2.08 -9.41
C ALA A 3 2.10 1.70 -10.63
N ASP A 4 2.57 0.69 -11.36
CA ASP A 4 1.91 0.05 -12.49
C ASP A 4 1.79 -1.47 -12.28
N CYS A 5 1.36 -2.21 -13.30
CA CYS A 5 1.18 -3.67 -13.22
C CYS A 5 2.49 -4.45 -13.03
N HIS A 6 3.65 -3.84 -13.23
CA HIS A 6 4.96 -4.49 -13.06
C HIS A 6 5.58 -4.15 -11.71
N SER A 7 4.99 -3.21 -10.98
CA SER A 7 5.47 -2.82 -9.66
C SER A 7 5.17 -3.92 -8.64
N PRO A 8 6.12 -4.26 -7.73
CA PRO A 8 5.93 -5.29 -6.70
C PRO A 8 5.06 -4.76 -5.55
N VAL A 9 3.77 -4.56 -5.85
CA VAL A 9 2.75 -4.05 -4.94
C VAL A 9 1.46 -4.87 -5.07
N ALA A 10 0.80 -5.10 -3.96
CA ALA A 10 -0.57 -5.62 -3.93
C ALA A 10 -1.47 -4.63 -3.20
N ALA A 11 -2.70 -4.49 -3.68
CA ALA A 11 -3.75 -3.72 -3.01
C ALA A 11 -5.10 -4.41 -3.18
N LEU A 12 -5.86 -4.52 -2.10
CA LEU A 12 -7.19 -5.12 -2.08
C LEU A 12 -8.13 -4.27 -1.24
N ALA A 13 -9.15 -3.73 -1.89
CA ALA A 13 -10.26 -3.05 -1.24
C ALA A 13 -11.44 -4.02 -1.06
N SER A 14 -12.07 -3.99 0.11
CA SER A 14 -13.33 -4.68 0.38
C SER A 14 -14.32 -3.74 1.05
N LEU A 15 -15.58 -3.78 0.64
CA LEU A 15 -16.65 -2.93 1.17
C LEU A 15 -17.65 -3.77 1.95
N ALA A 16 -17.91 -3.38 3.20
CA ALA A 16 -18.93 -3.97 4.06
C ALA A 16 -19.87 -2.87 4.54
N GLY A 17 -21.06 -2.80 3.95
CA GLY A 17 -21.96 -1.66 4.15
C GLY A 17 -21.31 -0.36 3.69
N GLU A 18 -21.09 0.57 4.61
CA GLU A 18 -20.44 1.85 4.34
C GLU A 18 -18.95 1.89 4.72
N THR A 19 -18.42 0.80 5.29
CA THR A 19 -17.03 0.70 5.71
C THR A 19 -16.18 0.08 4.61
N LEU A 20 -15.20 0.84 4.12
CA LEU A 20 -14.17 0.40 3.19
C LEU A 20 -12.93 -0.05 3.98
N THR A 21 -12.52 -1.30 3.79
CA THR A 21 -11.22 -1.80 4.26
C THR A 21 -10.27 -1.84 3.07
N LEU A 22 -9.15 -1.13 3.16
CA LEU A 22 -8.06 -1.19 2.20
C LEU A 22 -6.88 -1.92 2.82
N ARG A 23 -6.42 -2.98 2.16
CA ARG A 23 -5.18 -3.71 2.50
C ARG A 23 -4.17 -3.51 1.39
N ALA A 24 -2.91 -3.34 1.75
CA ALA A 24 -1.84 -3.24 0.78
C ALA A 24 -0.52 -3.81 1.31
N GLU A 25 0.34 -4.17 0.37
CA GLU A 25 1.66 -4.72 0.62
C GLU A 25 2.64 -4.17 -0.41
N LEU A 26 3.81 -3.71 0.06
CA LEU A 26 4.94 -3.32 -0.78
C LEU A 26 6.05 -4.37 -0.63
N ILE A 27 6.56 -4.89 -1.74
CA ILE A 27 7.50 -6.01 -1.73
C ILE A 27 8.81 -5.56 -2.38
N ALA A 28 9.94 -6.03 -1.85
CA ALA A 28 11.24 -5.85 -2.48
C ALA A 28 11.28 -6.60 -3.83
N GLU A 29 12.00 -6.06 -4.80
CA GLU A 29 12.11 -6.63 -6.15
C GLU A 29 12.67 -8.07 -6.16
N ASP A 30 13.48 -8.41 -5.16
CA ASP A 30 14.05 -9.75 -4.95
C ASP A 30 13.22 -10.63 -4.00
N GLY A 31 12.07 -10.12 -3.52
CA GLY A 31 11.17 -10.83 -2.61
C GLY A 31 11.71 -11.01 -1.18
N THR A 32 12.84 -10.39 -0.82
CA THR A 32 13.48 -10.62 0.49
C THR A 32 12.81 -9.89 1.65
N CYS A 33 11.95 -8.92 1.36
CA CYS A 33 11.24 -8.11 2.34
C CYS A 33 9.89 -7.69 1.80
N ASP A 34 8.90 -7.66 2.68
CA ASP A 34 7.60 -7.06 2.46
C ASP A 34 7.25 -6.07 3.58
N VAL A 35 6.31 -5.17 3.29
CA VAL A 35 5.71 -4.26 4.25
C VAL A 35 4.22 -4.22 3.97
N ALA A 36 3.45 -4.87 4.83
CA ALA A 36 2.00 -4.92 4.74
C ALA A 36 1.33 -3.96 5.73
N GLY A 37 0.08 -3.61 5.42
CA GLY A 37 -0.78 -2.83 6.28
C GLY A 37 -2.22 -2.78 5.80
N SER A 38 -3.08 -2.24 6.66
CA SER A 38 -4.48 -2.05 6.37
C SER A 38 -5.01 -0.78 7.00
N ILE A 39 -5.99 -0.16 6.38
CA ILE A 39 -6.75 0.96 6.94
C ILE A 39 -8.24 0.75 6.65
N GLU A 40 -9.08 1.22 7.56
CA GLU A 40 -10.52 1.24 7.43
C GLU A 40 -11.02 2.67 7.46
N GLY A 41 -12.09 2.95 6.72
CA GLY A 41 -12.71 4.27 6.69
C GLY A 41 -13.91 4.32 5.76
N SER A 42 -14.43 5.52 5.54
CA SER A 42 -15.49 5.73 4.57
C SER A 42 -14.95 5.79 3.14
N ALA A 43 -15.75 5.43 2.14
CA ALA A 43 -15.31 5.43 0.72
C ALA A 43 -14.96 6.83 0.16
N GLY A 44 -15.31 7.91 0.88
CA GLY A 44 -14.95 9.29 0.51
C GLY A 44 -13.62 9.77 1.09
N GLU A 45 -12.98 8.99 1.96
CA GLU A 45 -11.67 9.32 2.53
C GLU A 45 -10.53 8.91 1.60
N ASP A 46 -9.40 9.62 1.68
CA ASP A 46 -8.20 9.31 0.91
C ASP A 46 -7.36 8.18 1.56
N LEU A 47 -8.02 7.05 1.82
CA LEU A 47 -7.43 5.88 2.46
C LEU A 47 -6.21 5.35 1.70
N GLY A 48 -6.22 5.47 0.36
CA GLY A 48 -5.13 5.06 -0.51
C GLY A 48 -3.84 5.83 -0.23
N THR A 49 -3.91 7.17 -0.19
CA THR A 49 -2.74 7.99 0.13
C THR A 49 -2.28 7.79 1.56
N MET A 50 -3.21 7.72 2.52
CA MET A 50 -2.88 7.50 3.93
C MET A 50 -2.12 6.18 4.13
N LEU A 51 -2.62 5.08 3.57
CA LEU A 51 -1.97 3.79 3.67
C LEU A 51 -0.63 3.78 2.93
N ALA A 52 -0.54 4.38 1.74
CA ALA A 52 0.71 4.48 1.01
C ALA A 52 1.80 5.22 1.80
N VAL A 53 1.46 6.34 2.45
CA VAL A 53 2.39 7.10 3.30
C VAL A 53 2.85 6.29 4.50
N ASP A 54 1.93 5.59 5.18
CA ASP A 54 2.28 4.70 6.30
C ASP A 54 3.27 3.59 5.87
N LEU A 55 2.93 2.87 4.80
CA LEU A 55 3.77 1.78 4.29
C LEU A 55 5.16 2.29 3.87
N LEU A 56 5.25 3.42 3.16
CA LEU A 56 6.53 4.00 2.76
C LEU A 56 7.36 4.51 3.94
N THR A 57 6.72 4.97 5.02
CA THR A 57 7.40 5.42 6.22
C THR A 57 8.06 4.24 6.96
N ARG A 58 7.38 3.09 7.00
CA ARG A 58 7.89 1.87 7.64
C ARG A 58 8.83 1.06 6.75
N ALA A 59 8.81 1.31 5.44
CA ALA A 59 9.54 0.52 4.48
C ALA A 59 11.06 0.70 4.53
N PRO A 60 11.84 -0.39 4.37
CA PRO A 60 13.28 -0.30 4.21
C PRO A 60 13.64 0.37 2.88
N ALA A 61 14.89 0.81 2.76
CA ALA A 61 15.39 1.47 1.55
C ALA A 61 15.23 0.63 0.28
N SER A 62 15.36 -0.70 0.39
CA SER A 62 15.19 -1.65 -0.72
C SER A 62 13.79 -1.62 -1.35
N VAL A 63 12.76 -1.30 -0.55
CA VAL A 63 11.37 -1.14 -0.99
C VAL A 63 11.09 0.31 -1.38
N ARG A 64 11.47 1.28 -0.54
CA ARG A 64 11.19 2.71 -0.78
C ARG A 64 11.71 3.20 -2.14
N ARG A 65 12.88 2.73 -2.57
CA ARG A 65 13.49 3.10 -3.86
C ARG A 65 12.62 2.76 -5.08
N LEU A 66 11.68 1.83 -4.95
CA LEU A 66 10.81 1.38 -6.04
C LEU A 66 9.58 2.30 -6.24
N PHE A 67 9.23 3.09 -5.22
CA PHE A 67 7.97 3.84 -5.15
C PHE A 67 8.17 5.33 -4.82
N ALA A 68 9.41 5.77 -4.63
CA ALA A 68 9.77 7.17 -4.43
C ALA A 68 9.91 7.86 -5.81
N ALA A 69 8.86 8.55 -6.23
CA ALA A 69 8.90 9.51 -7.33
C ALA A 69 9.36 10.89 -6.81
#